data_AF-A0A844HQ81-F1
#
_entry.id   AF-A0A844HQ81-F1
#
_cell.length_a   1.000
_cell.length_b   1.000
_cell.length_c   1.000
_cell.angle_alpha   90.00
_cell.angle_beta   90.00
_cell.angle_gamma   90.00
#
_symmetry.space_group_name_H-M   'P 1'
#
loop_
_entity.id
_entity.type
_entity.pdbx_description
1 polymer ?
#
loop_
_entity_poly.entity_id
_entity_poly.type
_entity_poly.pdbx_seq_one_letter_code
_entity_poly.pdbx_strand_id
1 'polypeptide(L)'
;MSLAARIAGALIALLLSAGVALSHASLIASDPADATVLEASPPTISLTFSEPVRPLVARLTTADGKTRLLPPPDPAEMRLTYALPPDLAQGSHLVSWRVTSADGHPVAGALLFSVGAPSDAITVQSDAPMLTRAGVWALRAILIAALLFGIGGAVHAAFLTGRRAVFPRLAAGAGLCLLPALAGFHGLELLALPPSGLLGTAPWREAATGPPGLAFVLAGTGLALALLPGRVAAALALIMAGLAAATSGHAATAAPQLLMRPAVALHVIAAAFWIGALVPLLADLAQGGQGALRRFSVVIPWVLALLLASGVAIALVQLGHPAALWSTAYGRVLLVKLALVALLLLLAALNRHWLTPRAESGNPRPLRVAIGVEVVLALLVIGTIALWQFTPPPRSLPQGPPSTVMQLNEGALSARLEVSPPRVGTVTLRLSDLRLDGQPVNNMPVEIELSKPAYGLGPFRHQITAAAGSVDAGRFLLPLDGYWVLRLKVLASDFRVEELRDLIEIAPAR
;
A
#
# COMPACT_ATOMS: atom_id res chain seq x y z
N MET A 1 -14.60 -30.92 23.88
CA MET A 1 -14.71 -29.51 23.41
C MET A 1 -15.94 -29.35 22.53
N SER A 2 -16.79 -28.36 22.82
CA SER A 2 -17.98 -28.02 22.01
C SER A 2 -17.60 -27.55 20.60
N LEU A 3 -18.50 -27.69 19.62
CA LEU A 3 -18.30 -27.20 18.26
C LEU A 3 -17.94 -25.70 18.23
N ALA A 4 -18.57 -24.91 19.10
CA ALA A 4 -18.29 -23.48 19.26
C ALA A 4 -16.84 -23.19 19.68
N ALA A 5 -16.29 -23.97 20.61
CA ALA A 5 -14.90 -23.82 21.04
C ALA A 5 -13.91 -24.16 19.90
N ARG A 6 -14.23 -25.16 19.06
CA ARG A 6 -13.41 -25.51 17.90
C ARG A 6 -13.43 -24.42 16.82
N ILE A 7 -14.61 -23.84 16.55
CA ILE A 7 -14.75 -22.72 15.62
C ILE A 7 -13.98 -21.51 16.13
N ALA A 8 -14.17 -21.12 17.40
CA ALA A 8 -13.43 -20.01 17.98
C ALA A 8 -11.91 -20.22 17.91
N GLY A 9 -11.43 -21.43 18.23
CA GLY A 9 -10.03 -21.80 18.09
C GLY A 9 -9.51 -21.68 16.66
N ALA A 10 -10.28 -22.13 15.66
CA ALA A 10 -9.90 -22.00 14.25
C ALA A 10 -9.85 -20.54 13.77
N LEU A 11 -10.79 -19.69 14.21
CA LEU A 11 -10.82 -18.27 13.88
C LEU A 11 -9.62 -17.51 14.49
N ILE A 12 -9.29 -17.84 15.75
CA ILE A 12 -8.12 -17.30 16.44
C ILE A 12 -6.84 -17.77 15.74
N ALA A 13 -6.74 -19.07 15.41
CA ALA A 13 -5.59 -19.60 14.68
C ALA A 13 -5.42 -18.93 13.31
N LEU A 14 -6.51 -18.61 12.61
CA LEU A 14 -6.44 -17.86 11.35
C LEU A 14 -5.93 -16.43 11.55
N LEU A 15 -6.41 -15.71 12.56
CA LEU A 15 -5.94 -14.36 12.90
C LEU A 15 -4.48 -14.33 13.35
N LEU A 16 -4.06 -15.35 14.10
CA LEU A 16 -2.71 -15.49 14.67
C LEU A 16 -1.76 -16.24 13.74
N SER A 17 -2.22 -16.73 12.60
CA SER A 17 -1.34 -17.34 11.59
C SER A 17 -0.43 -16.24 11.05
N ALA A 18 0.76 -16.11 11.62
CA ALA A 18 1.84 -15.42 10.93
C ALA A 18 2.21 -16.33 9.76
N GLY A 19 2.18 -15.80 8.53
CA GLY A 19 2.99 -16.42 7.49
C GLY A 19 4.41 -16.50 8.04
N VAL A 20 5.08 -17.65 7.90
CA VAL A 20 6.50 -17.76 8.25
C VAL A 20 7.17 -16.61 7.53
N ALA A 21 7.81 -15.70 8.27
CA ALA A 21 8.51 -14.55 7.71
C ALA A 21 9.79 -15.07 7.03
N LEU A 22 9.61 -15.79 5.93
CA LEU A 22 10.65 -16.03 4.95
C LEU A 22 10.93 -14.66 4.31
N SER A 23 12.20 -14.39 4.03
CA SER A 23 12.56 -13.24 3.21
C SER A 23 11.90 -13.43 1.85
N HIS A 24 10.77 -12.75 1.64
CA HIS A 24 10.00 -12.70 0.41
C HIS A 24 10.92 -12.69 -0.83
N ALA A 25 10.51 -13.37 -1.90
CA ALA A 25 11.24 -13.40 -3.15
C ALA A 25 11.73 -12.01 -3.56
N SER A 26 13.04 -11.85 -3.64
CA SER A 26 13.69 -10.62 -4.08
C SER A 26 14.29 -10.84 -5.45
N LEU A 27 14.28 -9.82 -6.31
CA LEU A 27 15.04 -9.88 -7.55
C LEU A 27 16.53 -9.83 -7.20
N ILE A 28 17.28 -10.86 -7.59
CA ILE A 28 18.73 -10.97 -7.32
C ILE A 28 19.56 -10.66 -8.56
N ALA A 29 19.02 -10.91 -9.74
CA ALA A 29 19.69 -10.62 -11.00
C ALA A 29 18.68 -10.41 -12.13
N SER A 30 19.11 -9.70 -13.15
CA SER A 30 18.33 -9.41 -14.35
C SER A 30 19.24 -9.27 -15.56
N ASP A 31 18.75 -9.71 -16.71
CA ASP A 31 19.41 -9.49 -17.99
C ASP A 31 18.36 -8.99 -19.00
N PRO A 32 18.47 -7.75 -19.52
CA PRO A 32 19.50 -6.75 -19.22
C PRO A 32 19.52 -6.33 -17.74
N ALA A 33 20.69 -5.92 -17.24
CA ALA A 33 20.81 -5.40 -15.88
C ALA A 33 20.14 -4.02 -15.75
N ASP A 34 19.68 -3.68 -14.55
CA ASP A 34 18.99 -2.42 -14.30
C ASP A 34 19.84 -1.19 -14.70
N ALA A 35 19.18 -0.25 -15.37
CA ALA A 35 19.70 0.95 -15.97
C ALA A 35 20.90 0.75 -16.92
N THR A 36 20.96 -0.41 -17.60
CA THR A 36 21.91 -0.66 -18.69
C THR A 36 21.49 0.06 -19.96
N VAL A 37 22.47 0.57 -20.72
CA VAL A 37 22.27 1.10 -22.07
C VAL A 37 22.76 0.07 -23.07
N LEU A 38 21.87 -0.39 -23.94
CA LEU A 38 22.12 -1.38 -24.96
C LEU A 38 22.25 -0.71 -26.32
N GLU A 39 23.12 -1.20 -27.19
CA GLU A 39 23.24 -0.69 -28.56
C GLU A 39 22.02 -1.05 -29.42
N ALA A 40 21.40 -2.20 -29.15
CA ALA A 40 20.25 -2.70 -29.89
C ALA A 40 19.14 -3.22 -28.96
N SER A 41 17.93 -3.37 -29.50
CA SER A 41 16.78 -3.90 -28.79
C SER A 41 17.04 -5.35 -28.35
N PRO A 42 16.95 -5.68 -27.05
CA PRO A 42 17.11 -7.06 -26.58
C PRO A 42 15.87 -7.88 -26.97
N PRO A 43 16.05 -9.16 -27.38
CA PRO A 43 14.92 -10.02 -27.76
C PRO A 43 14.11 -10.50 -26.54
N THR A 44 14.73 -10.52 -25.36
CA THR A 44 14.13 -11.01 -24.12
C THR A 44 14.59 -10.18 -22.92
N ILE A 45 13.85 -10.28 -21.82
CA ILE A 45 14.30 -9.89 -20.50
C ILE A 45 14.15 -11.06 -19.54
N SER A 46 15.21 -11.36 -18.80
CA SER A 46 15.26 -12.42 -17.80
C SER A 46 15.31 -11.80 -16.40
N LEU A 47 14.42 -12.25 -15.52
CA LEU A 47 14.36 -11.84 -14.11
C LEU A 47 14.65 -13.05 -13.22
N THR A 48 15.71 -13.01 -12.42
CA THR A 48 16.09 -14.08 -11.50
C THR A 48 15.81 -13.66 -10.06
N PHE A 49 15.08 -14.49 -9.33
CA PHE A 49 14.62 -14.25 -7.96
C PHE A 49 15.41 -15.09 -6.95
N SER A 50 15.35 -14.72 -5.67
CA SER A 50 15.98 -15.46 -4.56
C SER A 50 15.29 -16.79 -4.21
N GLU A 51 14.09 -17.04 -4.73
CA GLU A 51 13.33 -18.28 -4.57
C GLU A 51 12.36 -18.46 -5.75
N PRO A 52 11.74 -19.65 -5.94
CA PRO A 52 10.74 -19.85 -6.97
C PRO A 52 9.55 -18.89 -6.81
N VAL A 53 9.08 -18.34 -7.94
CA VAL A 53 7.96 -17.39 -7.97
C VAL A 53 6.92 -17.76 -9.03
N ARG A 54 5.65 -17.45 -8.74
CA ARG A 54 4.56 -17.54 -9.71
C ARG A 54 4.40 -16.21 -10.45
N PRO A 55 4.58 -16.14 -11.78
CA PRO A 55 4.33 -14.91 -12.53
C PRO A 55 2.84 -14.53 -12.47
N LEU A 56 2.55 -13.26 -12.18
CA LEU A 56 1.19 -12.72 -12.27
C LEU A 56 1.05 -11.83 -13.50
N VAL A 57 1.92 -10.84 -13.63
CA VAL A 57 1.87 -9.85 -14.72
C VAL A 57 3.26 -9.25 -14.93
N ALA A 58 3.62 -8.98 -16.19
CA ALA A 58 4.71 -8.07 -16.51
C ALA A 58 4.27 -7.09 -17.61
N ARG A 59 4.75 -5.85 -17.53
CA ARG A 59 4.45 -4.78 -18.47
C ARG A 59 5.74 -4.15 -18.94
N LEU A 60 5.78 -3.83 -20.23
CA LEU A 60 6.80 -2.99 -20.82
C LEU A 60 6.18 -1.62 -21.10
N THR A 61 6.76 -0.56 -20.53
CA THR A 61 6.51 0.81 -20.96
C THR A 61 7.67 1.24 -21.85
N THR A 62 7.35 1.57 -23.08
CA THR A 62 8.34 1.98 -24.07
C THR A 62 8.73 3.46 -23.92
N ALA A 63 9.82 3.86 -24.56
CA ALA A 63 10.32 5.24 -24.53
C ALA A 63 9.29 6.30 -24.97
N ASP A 64 8.32 5.94 -25.79
CA ASP A 64 7.20 6.80 -26.20
C ASP A 64 6.07 6.91 -25.15
N GLY A 65 6.25 6.30 -23.97
CA GLY A 65 5.29 6.32 -22.86
C GLY A 65 4.17 5.28 -22.97
N LYS A 66 4.13 4.48 -24.05
CA LYS A 66 3.11 3.44 -24.23
C LYS A 66 3.39 2.22 -23.37
N THR A 67 2.41 1.78 -22.60
CA THR A 67 2.51 0.56 -21.78
C THR A 67 1.79 -0.61 -22.45
N ARG A 68 2.48 -1.75 -22.59
CA ARG A 68 1.90 -3.01 -23.07
C ARG A 68 2.10 -4.14 -22.07
N LEU A 69 1.16 -5.09 -22.06
CA LEU A 69 1.30 -6.36 -21.33
C LEU A 69 2.33 -7.24 -22.05
N LEU A 70 3.24 -7.84 -21.31
CA LEU A 70 4.14 -8.87 -21.84
C LEU A 70 3.42 -10.23 -21.80
N PRO A 71 3.67 -11.11 -22.79
CA PRO A 71 3.15 -12.46 -22.75
C PRO A 71 3.64 -13.22 -21.50
N PRO A 72 2.96 -14.30 -21.08
CA PRO A 72 3.44 -15.15 -19.99
C PRO A 72 4.91 -15.54 -20.22
N PRO A 73 5.75 -15.51 -19.17
CA PRO A 73 7.16 -15.83 -19.33
C PRO A 73 7.34 -17.34 -19.56
N ASP A 74 8.49 -17.72 -20.08
CA ASP A 74 9.01 -19.08 -19.93
C ASP A 74 9.58 -19.22 -18.50
N PRO A 75 8.95 -20.04 -17.62
CA PRO A 75 9.38 -20.15 -16.23
C PRO A 75 10.42 -21.27 -16.05
N ALA A 76 11.57 -20.93 -15.44
CA ALA A 76 12.64 -21.87 -15.11
C ALA A 76 13.07 -21.71 -13.65
N GLU A 77 12.48 -22.51 -12.75
CA GLU A 77 12.70 -22.49 -11.29
C GLU A 77 12.58 -21.08 -10.66
N MET A 78 13.70 -20.37 -10.55
CA MET A 78 13.86 -19.05 -9.95
C MET A 78 13.96 -17.93 -11.01
N ARG A 79 13.91 -18.26 -12.30
CA ARG A 79 14.06 -17.34 -13.42
C ARG A 79 12.78 -17.26 -14.25
N LEU A 80 12.38 -16.04 -14.58
CA LEU A 80 11.28 -15.75 -15.50
C LEU A 80 11.83 -15.03 -16.74
N THR A 81 11.63 -15.61 -17.92
CA THR A 81 12.09 -15.02 -19.19
C THR A 81 10.91 -14.51 -19.99
N TYR A 82 10.85 -13.20 -20.24
CA TYR A 82 9.80 -12.57 -21.03
C TYR A 82 10.31 -12.21 -22.41
N ALA A 83 9.54 -12.55 -23.45
CA ALA A 83 9.80 -12.11 -24.81
C ALA A 83 9.51 -10.60 -24.95
N LEU A 84 10.44 -9.87 -25.56
CA LEU A 84 10.27 -8.47 -25.89
C LEU A 84 9.96 -8.29 -27.38
N PRO A 85 9.25 -7.21 -27.77
CA PRO A 85 9.07 -6.84 -29.16
C PRO A 85 10.43 -6.64 -29.87
N PRO A 86 10.61 -7.12 -31.11
CA PRO A 86 11.91 -7.12 -31.79
C PRO A 86 12.49 -5.73 -32.10
N ASP A 87 11.68 -4.66 -32.09
CA ASP A 87 12.11 -3.31 -32.50
C ASP A 87 11.70 -2.26 -31.47
N LEU A 88 12.35 -2.25 -30.30
CA LEU A 88 12.15 -1.18 -29.33
C LEU A 88 12.77 0.12 -29.84
N ALA A 89 11.98 1.20 -29.78
CA ALA A 89 12.46 2.54 -30.12
C ALA A 89 13.67 2.94 -29.29
N GLN A 90 14.51 3.84 -29.79
CA GLN A 90 15.60 4.39 -28.97
C GLN A 90 15.04 5.18 -27.77
N GLY A 91 15.77 5.13 -26.65
CA GLY A 91 15.37 5.74 -25.40
C GLY A 91 15.27 4.75 -24.24
N SER A 92 14.82 5.26 -23.09
CA SER A 92 14.60 4.47 -21.87
C SER A 92 13.29 3.68 -21.93
N HIS A 93 13.34 2.41 -21.53
CA HIS A 93 12.20 1.51 -21.40
C HIS A 93 12.11 0.97 -19.97
N LEU A 94 10.88 0.81 -19.47
CA LEU A 94 10.61 0.32 -18.11
C LEU A 94 9.88 -1.01 -18.17
N VAL A 95 10.47 -2.06 -17.59
CA VAL A 95 9.78 -3.32 -17.33
C VAL A 95 9.32 -3.33 -15.89
N SER A 96 8.02 -3.52 -15.67
CA SER A 96 7.46 -3.69 -14.33
C SER A 96 6.80 -5.05 -14.23
N TRP A 97 6.89 -5.70 -13.07
CA TRP A 97 6.31 -7.01 -12.86
C TRP A 97 5.61 -7.13 -11.51
N ARG A 98 4.73 -8.12 -11.42
CA ARG A 98 4.23 -8.70 -10.18
C ARG A 98 4.35 -10.20 -10.26
N VAL A 99 4.85 -10.78 -9.18
CA VAL A 99 4.97 -12.22 -8.96
C VAL A 99 4.40 -12.57 -7.59
N THR A 100 4.06 -13.83 -7.37
CA THR A 100 3.78 -14.35 -6.03
C THR A 100 4.95 -15.21 -5.60
N SER A 101 5.54 -14.93 -4.44
CA SER A 101 6.58 -15.76 -3.82
C SER A 101 6.02 -17.11 -3.39
N ALA A 102 6.90 -18.06 -3.07
CA ALA A 102 6.50 -19.41 -2.66
C ALA A 102 5.61 -19.42 -1.40
N ASP A 103 5.74 -18.40 -0.53
CA ASP A 103 4.92 -18.21 0.67
C ASP A 103 3.54 -17.58 0.39
N GLY A 104 3.23 -17.26 -0.87
CA GLY A 104 1.96 -16.66 -1.28
C GLY A 104 1.93 -15.13 -1.26
N HIS A 105 3.04 -14.46 -0.93
CA HIS A 105 3.09 -13.00 -0.90
C HIS A 105 3.35 -12.38 -2.28
N PRO A 106 2.55 -11.37 -2.69
CA PRO A 106 2.80 -10.66 -3.94
C PRO A 106 4.02 -9.75 -3.80
N VAL A 107 4.96 -9.91 -4.72
CA VAL A 107 6.14 -9.06 -4.87
C VAL A 107 6.02 -8.31 -6.19
N ALA A 108 6.20 -6.99 -6.14
CA ALA A 108 6.27 -6.15 -7.32
C ALA A 108 7.67 -5.57 -7.45
N GLY A 109 8.11 -5.36 -8.69
CA GLY A 109 9.35 -4.67 -8.97
C GLY A 109 9.30 -3.98 -10.32
N ALA A 110 10.31 -3.17 -10.58
CA ALA A 110 10.51 -2.53 -11.86
C ALA A 110 12.01 -2.45 -12.17
N LEU A 111 12.33 -2.44 -13.45
CA LEU A 111 13.67 -2.41 -14.01
C LEU A 111 13.66 -1.49 -15.21
N LEU A 112 14.67 -0.63 -15.31
CA LEU A 112 14.88 0.28 -16.42
C LEU A 112 15.99 -0.27 -17.33
N PHE A 113 15.87 -0.12 -18.64
CA PHE A 113 17.00 -0.26 -19.57
C PHE A 113 16.84 0.74 -20.70
N SER A 114 17.90 1.08 -21.42
CA SER A 114 17.84 2.02 -22.55
C SER A 114 18.34 1.36 -23.83
N VAL A 115 17.77 1.72 -24.97
CA VAL A 115 18.28 1.33 -26.29
C VAL A 115 18.86 2.58 -26.96
N GLY A 116 20.13 2.53 -27.36
CA GLY A 116 20.89 3.66 -27.92
C GLY A 116 21.34 4.65 -26.86
N ALA A 117 20.40 5.43 -26.29
CA ALA A 117 20.69 6.45 -25.28
C ALA A 117 19.56 6.55 -24.23
N PRO A 118 19.87 6.94 -22.99
CA PRO A 118 18.84 7.22 -21.98
C PRO A 118 17.96 8.41 -22.34
N SER A 119 16.69 8.34 -21.98
CA SER A 119 15.73 9.46 -22.04
C SER A 119 15.62 10.17 -20.68
N ASP A 120 15.39 11.49 -20.69
CA ASP A 120 15.30 12.32 -19.47
C ASP A 120 14.14 11.95 -18.53
N ALA A 121 12.99 11.51 -19.07
CA ALA A 121 11.88 10.98 -18.28
C ALA A 121 10.94 10.09 -19.10
N ILE A 122 10.63 8.89 -18.61
CA ILE A 122 9.52 8.08 -19.13
C ILE A 122 8.23 8.59 -18.50
N THR A 123 7.39 9.27 -19.28
CA THR A 123 6.05 9.65 -18.83
C THR A 123 5.10 8.50 -19.12
N VAL A 124 4.73 7.72 -18.09
CA VAL A 124 3.76 6.64 -18.22
C VAL A 124 2.38 7.24 -18.48
N GLN A 125 1.80 7.01 -19.67
CA GLN A 125 0.42 7.35 -19.93
C GLN A 125 -0.51 6.32 -19.27
N SER A 126 -1.23 6.73 -18.22
CA SER A 126 -2.26 5.89 -17.60
C SER A 126 -3.56 6.02 -18.39
N ASP A 127 -3.75 5.16 -19.38
CA ASP A 127 -4.87 5.21 -20.32
C ASP A 127 -6.21 4.67 -19.77
N ALA A 128 -6.34 4.41 -18.46
CA ALA A 128 -7.61 3.95 -17.91
C ALA A 128 -8.65 5.10 -17.98
N PRO A 129 -9.76 4.96 -18.74
CA PRO A 129 -10.75 6.03 -18.86
C PRO A 129 -11.29 6.44 -17.50
N MET A 130 -11.58 7.74 -17.32
CA MET A 130 -12.13 8.28 -16.06
C MET A 130 -13.37 7.51 -15.60
N LEU A 131 -14.22 7.10 -16.54
CA LEU A 131 -15.42 6.30 -16.26
C LEU A 131 -15.08 4.94 -15.64
N THR A 132 -14.04 4.26 -16.12
CA THR A 132 -13.60 2.98 -15.56
C THR A 132 -13.08 3.14 -14.14
N ARG A 133 -12.26 4.18 -13.88
CA ARG A 133 -11.76 4.48 -12.54
C ARG A 133 -12.90 4.81 -11.56
N ALA A 134 -13.85 5.64 -12.00
CA ALA A 134 -15.03 5.98 -11.22
C ALA A 134 -15.92 4.76 -10.95
N GLY A 135 -16.10 3.87 -11.93
CA GLY A 135 -16.85 2.63 -11.79
C GLY A 135 -16.25 1.67 -10.77
N VAL A 136 -14.93 1.45 -10.81
CA VAL A 136 -14.23 0.61 -9.82
C VAL A 136 -14.33 1.20 -8.42
N TRP A 137 -14.13 2.52 -8.29
CA TRP A 137 -14.31 3.22 -7.02
C TRP A 137 -15.73 3.05 -6.47
N ALA A 138 -16.75 3.28 -7.30
CA ALA A 138 -18.15 3.20 -6.91
C ALA A 138 -18.54 1.78 -6.49
N LEU A 139 -18.17 0.77 -7.30
CA LEU A 139 -18.46 -0.63 -6.99
C LEU A 139 -17.87 -1.04 -5.64
N ARG A 140 -16.62 -0.63 -5.37
CA ARG A 140 -15.96 -0.92 -4.10
C ARG A 140 -16.62 -0.19 -2.93
N ALA A 141 -16.95 1.10 -3.08
CA ALA A 141 -17.63 1.87 -2.06
C ALA A 141 -19.01 1.27 -1.72
N ILE A 142 -19.78 0.88 -2.74
CA ILE A 142 -21.10 0.24 -2.57
C ILE A 142 -20.97 -1.10 -1.85
N LEU A 143 -19.97 -1.93 -2.20
CA LEU A 143 -19.77 -3.21 -1.50
C LEU A 143 -19.36 -3.01 -0.04
N ILE A 144 -18.45 -2.07 0.26
CA ILE A 144 -18.07 -1.75 1.64
C ILE A 144 -19.31 -1.27 2.41
N ALA A 145 -20.13 -0.40 1.82
CA ALA A 145 -21.39 0.02 2.42
C ALA A 145 -22.34 -1.16 2.67
N ALA A 146 -22.51 -2.05 1.69
CA ALA A 146 -23.35 -3.25 1.83
C ALA A 146 -22.84 -4.19 2.94
N LEU A 147 -21.53 -4.38 3.06
CA LEU A 147 -20.90 -5.15 4.15
C LEU A 147 -21.19 -4.50 5.50
N LEU A 148 -20.91 -3.21 5.67
CA LEU A 148 -21.08 -2.52 6.95
C LEU A 148 -22.57 -2.41 7.35
N PHE A 149 -23.43 -1.93 6.46
CA PHE A 149 -24.86 -1.75 6.75
C PHE A 149 -25.64 -3.06 6.79
N GLY A 150 -25.28 -4.04 5.95
CA GLY A 150 -25.91 -5.36 5.96
C GLY A 150 -25.56 -6.16 7.20
N ILE A 151 -24.27 -6.35 7.47
CA ILE A 151 -23.80 -7.15 8.60
C ILE A 151 -24.03 -6.42 9.93
N GLY A 152 -23.63 -5.15 10.03
CA GLY A 152 -23.85 -4.37 11.23
C GLY A 152 -25.33 -4.14 11.55
N GLY A 153 -26.16 -3.97 10.51
CA GLY A 153 -27.60 -3.89 10.69
C GLY A 153 -28.23 -5.21 11.16
N ALA A 154 -27.71 -6.36 10.72
CA ALA A 154 -28.13 -7.67 11.23
C ALA A 154 -27.72 -7.86 12.70
N VAL A 155 -26.53 -7.38 13.09
CA VAL A 155 -26.08 -7.36 14.50
C VAL A 155 -27.00 -6.49 15.35
N HIS A 156 -27.33 -5.29 14.88
CA HIS A 156 -28.30 -4.40 15.55
C HIS A 156 -29.65 -5.11 15.75
N ALA A 157 -30.20 -5.70 14.69
CA ALA A 157 -31.47 -6.43 14.74
C ALA A 157 -31.45 -7.60 15.74
N ALA A 158 -30.35 -8.35 15.80
CA ALA A 158 -30.25 -9.54 16.65
C ALA A 158 -29.98 -9.24 18.14
N PHE A 159 -29.19 -8.22 18.43
CA PHE A 159 -28.72 -7.93 19.79
C PHE A 159 -29.45 -6.75 20.45
N LEU A 160 -29.86 -5.74 19.69
CA LEU A 160 -30.41 -4.50 20.25
C LEU A 160 -31.93 -4.49 20.25
N THR A 161 -32.59 -4.97 19.19
CA THR A 161 -34.06 -4.96 19.08
C THR A 161 -34.71 -6.32 19.23
N GLY A 162 -34.07 -7.40 18.76
CA GLY A 162 -34.70 -8.72 18.60
C GLY A 162 -35.76 -8.75 17.48
N ARG A 163 -35.86 -7.69 16.66
CA ARG A 163 -36.86 -7.55 15.58
C ARG A 163 -36.23 -7.86 14.23
N ARG A 164 -37.02 -8.42 13.31
CA ARG A 164 -36.60 -8.58 11.91
C ARG A 164 -36.57 -7.20 11.24
N ALA A 165 -35.45 -6.87 10.58
CA ALA A 165 -35.29 -5.64 9.83
C ALA A 165 -35.12 -5.93 8.33
N VAL A 166 -35.85 -5.21 7.49
CA VAL A 166 -35.82 -5.39 6.02
C VAL A 166 -34.55 -4.78 5.43
N PHE A 167 -34.18 -3.57 5.85
CA PHE A 167 -33.04 -2.83 5.30
C PHE A 167 -31.71 -3.60 5.37
N PRO A 168 -31.29 -4.19 6.51
CA PRO A 168 -30.03 -4.94 6.56
C PRO A 168 -30.01 -6.13 5.60
N ARG A 169 -31.15 -6.78 5.37
CA ARG A 169 -31.26 -7.89 4.41
C ARG A 169 -31.14 -7.42 2.97
N LEU A 170 -31.76 -6.29 2.63
CA LEU A 170 -31.61 -5.68 1.31
C LEU A 170 -30.16 -5.27 1.05
N ALA A 171 -29.50 -4.64 2.03
CA ALA A 171 -28.09 -4.28 1.94
C ALA A 171 -27.19 -5.52 1.79
N ALA A 172 -27.39 -6.56 2.61
CA ALA A 172 -26.62 -7.79 2.51
C ALA A 172 -26.85 -8.54 1.19
N GLY A 173 -28.10 -8.61 0.72
CA GLY A 173 -28.46 -9.20 -0.57
C GLY A 173 -27.84 -8.45 -1.75
N ALA A 174 -27.90 -7.11 -1.74
CA ALA A 174 -27.24 -6.28 -2.74
C ALA A 174 -25.72 -6.50 -2.74
N GLY A 175 -25.11 -6.60 -1.56
CA GLY A 175 -23.69 -6.95 -1.42
C GLY A 175 -23.34 -8.30 -2.05
N LEU A 176 -24.15 -9.34 -1.81
CA LEU A 176 -23.97 -10.67 -2.41
C LEU A 176 -24.06 -10.63 -3.94
N CYS A 177 -25.02 -9.89 -4.49
CA CYS A 177 -25.17 -9.74 -5.93
C CYS A 177 -23.99 -9.00 -6.57
N LEU A 178 -23.38 -8.03 -5.87
CA LEU A 178 -22.26 -7.23 -6.39
C LEU A 178 -20.90 -7.90 -6.20
N LEU A 179 -20.79 -8.88 -5.29
CA LEU A 179 -19.52 -9.53 -4.95
C LEU A 179 -18.82 -10.18 -6.17
N PRO A 180 -19.53 -10.92 -7.07
CA PRO A 180 -18.89 -11.48 -8.26
C PRO A 180 -18.35 -10.39 -9.20
N ALA A 181 -19.09 -9.29 -9.40
CA ALA A 181 -18.63 -8.20 -10.25
C ALA A 181 -17.31 -7.62 -9.71
N LEU A 182 -17.20 -7.41 -8.40
CA LEU A 182 -15.95 -6.93 -7.80
C LEU A 182 -14.81 -7.95 -7.93
N ALA A 183 -15.10 -9.24 -7.75
CA ALA A 183 -14.12 -10.30 -7.98
C ALA A 183 -13.58 -10.24 -9.42
N GLY A 184 -14.47 -10.15 -10.42
CA GLY A 184 -14.07 -10.00 -11.83
C GLY A 184 -13.21 -8.76 -12.07
N PHE A 185 -13.61 -7.58 -11.59
CA PHE A 185 -12.83 -6.35 -11.73
C PHE A 185 -11.47 -6.40 -11.02
N HIS A 186 -11.40 -7.08 -9.88
CA HIS A 186 -10.13 -7.26 -9.18
C HIS A 186 -9.22 -8.26 -9.92
N GLY A 187 -9.78 -9.31 -10.51
CA GLY A 187 -9.07 -10.20 -11.41
C GLY A 187 -8.50 -9.48 -12.64
N LEU A 188 -9.27 -8.55 -13.23
CA LEU A 188 -8.79 -7.70 -14.32
C LEU A 188 -7.60 -6.86 -13.87
N GLU A 189 -7.67 -6.27 -12.69
CA GLU A 189 -6.60 -5.45 -12.13
C GLU A 189 -5.32 -6.25 -11.90
N LEU A 190 -5.43 -7.44 -11.29
CA LEU A 190 -4.31 -8.33 -11.03
C LEU A 190 -3.62 -8.76 -12.33
N LEU A 191 -4.42 -9.06 -13.36
CA LEU A 191 -3.95 -9.48 -14.68
C LEU A 191 -3.71 -8.31 -15.64
N ALA A 192 -3.91 -7.07 -15.20
CA ALA A 192 -3.73 -5.88 -16.02
C ALA A 192 -4.59 -5.84 -17.31
N LEU A 193 -5.75 -6.50 -17.31
CA LEU A 193 -6.62 -6.65 -18.49
C LEU A 193 -7.62 -5.49 -18.64
N PRO A 194 -8.02 -5.15 -19.88
CA PRO A 194 -9.10 -4.19 -20.14
C PRO A 194 -10.47 -4.74 -19.70
N PRO A 195 -11.52 -3.89 -19.55
CA PRO A 195 -12.85 -4.33 -19.14
C PRO A 195 -13.46 -5.48 -19.97
N SER A 196 -13.14 -5.55 -21.27
CA SER A 196 -13.56 -6.66 -22.14
C SER A 196 -13.04 -8.03 -21.70
N GLY A 197 -11.96 -8.06 -20.89
CA GLY A 197 -11.42 -9.27 -20.29
C GLY A 197 -12.40 -10.00 -19.37
N LEU A 198 -13.46 -9.34 -18.87
CA LEU A 198 -14.51 -9.99 -18.07
C LEU A 198 -15.24 -11.11 -18.82
N LEU A 199 -15.21 -11.08 -20.15
CA LEU A 199 -15.77 -12.14 -21.00
C LEU A 199 -14.92 -13.42 -20.99
N GLY A 200 -13.65 -13.32 -20.63
CA GLY A 200 -12.74 -14.46 -20.50
C GLY A 200 -12.76 -15.06 -19.08
N THR A 201 -12.23 -16.27 -18.93
CA THR A 201 -12.18 -17.01 -17.64
C THR A 201 -11.02 -16.59 -16.73
N ALA A 202 -9.96 -15.98 -17.29
CA ALA A 202 -8.74 -15.67 -16.55
C ALA A 202 -8.95 -14.73 -15.35
N PRO A 203 -9.68 -13.59 -15.46
CA PRO A 203 -9.93 -12.71 -14.31
C PRO A 203 -10.67 -13.40 -13.18
N TRP A 204 -11.66 -14.23 -13.50
CA TRP A 204 -12.45 -14.97 -12.51
C TRP A 204 -11.61 -16.02 -11.81
N ARG A 205 -10.77 -16.75 -12.55
CA ARG A 205 -9.84 -17.73 -11.97
C ARG A 205 -8.85 -17.05 -11.03
N GLU A 206 -8.28 -15.92 -11.43
CA GLU A 206 -7.32 -15.20 -10.59
C GLU A 206 -7.99 -14.64 -9.34
N ALA A 207 -9.20 -14.11 -9.47
CA ALA A 207 -9.96 -13.62 -8.32
C ALA A 207 -10.34 -14.75 -7.34
N ALA A 208 -10.64 -15.95 -7.85
CA ALA A 208 -11.06 -17.10 -7.04
C ALA A 208 -9.87 -17.84 -6.39
N THR A 209 -8.76 -18.00 -7.11
CA THR A 209 -7.60 -18.82 -6.69
C THR A 209 -6.39 -18.00 -6.26
N GLY A 210 -6.38 -16.70 -6.52
CA GLY A 210 -5.32 -15.80 -6.11
C GLY A 210 -5.41 -15.42 -4.62
N PRO A 211 -4.44 -14.64 -4.13
CA PRO A 211 -4.40 -14.15 -2.75
C PRO A 211 -5.72 -13.54 -2.19
N PRO A 212 -6.54 -12.79 -2.97
CA PRO A 212 -7.78 -12.21 -2.45
C PRO A 212 -8.97 -13.18 -2.41
N GLY A 213 -8.87 -14.39 -3.00
CA GLY A 213 -10.00 -15.32 -3.13
C GLY A 213 -10.63 -15.72 -1.80
N LEU A 214 -9.80 -15.98 -0.79
CA LEU A 214 -10.26 -16.28 0.56
C LEU A 214 -11.08 -15.13 1.16
N ALA A 215 -10.66 -13.87 0.94
CA ALA A 215 -11.38 -12.71 1.44
C ALA A 215 -12.76 -12.56 0.78
N PHE A 216 -12.90 -12.87 -0.52
CA PHE A 216 -14.20 -12.89 -1.17
C PHE A 216 -15.11 -13.97 -0.61
N VAL A 217 -14.61 -15.18 -0.37
CA VAL A 217 -15.38 -16.28 0.25
C VAL A 217 -15.85 -15.89 1.65
N LEU A 218 -14.96 -15.31 2.47
CA LEU A 218 -15.29 -14.85 3.82
C LEU A 218 -16.32 -13.70 3.79
N ALA A 219 -16.15 -12.71 2.92
CA ALA A 219 -17.09 -11.60 2.75
C ALA A 219 -18.48 -12.09 2.30
N GLY A 220 -18.52 -12.99 1.30
CA GLY A 220 -19.76 -13.60 0.83
C GLY A 220 -20.45 -14.44 1.91
N THR A 221 -19.69 -15.23 2.67
CA THR A 221 -20.21 -16.00 3.81
C THR A 221 -20.78 -15.06 4.87
N GLY A 222 -20.08 -13.96 5.20
CA GLY A 222 -20.57 -12.96 6.14
C GLY A 222 -21.88 -12.31 5.71
N LEU A 223 -21.99 -11.92 4.44
CA LEU A 223 -23.22 -11.36 3.88
C LEU A 223 -24.37 -12.38 3.86
N ALA A 224 -24.10 -13.64 3.51
CA ALA A 224 -25.10 -14.70 3.53
C ALA A 224 -25.61 -14.98 4.95
N LEU A 225 -24.72 -15.02 5.94
CA LEU A 225 -25.07 -15.16 7.35
C LEU A 225 -25.91 -13.98 7.85
N ALA A 226 -25.68 -12.76 7.35
CA ALA A 226 -26.48 -11.58 7.71
C ALA A 226 -27.93 -11.64 7.19
N LEU A 227 -28.24 -12.50 6.22
CA LEU A 227 -29.62 -12.76 5.79
C LEU A 227 -30.38 -13.64 6.79
N LEU A 228 -29.67 -14.46 7.55
CA LEU A 228 -30.25 -15.38 8.53
C LEU A 228 -30.64 -14.64 9.81
N PRO A 229 -31.78 -15.00 10.43
CA PRO A 229 -32.14 -14.46 11.74
C PRO A 229 -31.29 -15.07 12.85
N GLY A 230 -31.09 -14.32 13.94
CA GLY A 230 -30.54 -14.84 15.19
C GLY A 230 -29.15 -14.32 15.55
N ARG A 231 -28.84 -14.36 16.85
CA ARG A 231 -27.60 -13.80 17.42
C ARG A 231 -26.34 -14.50 16.95
N VAL A 232 -26.39 -15.83 16.81
CA VAL A 232 -25.23 -16.61 16.37
C VAL A 232 -24.87 -16.28 14.92
N ALA A 233 -25.86 -16.25 14.02
CA ALA A 233 -25.63 -15.89 12.61
C ALA A 233 -25.07 -14.47 12.48
N ALA A 234 -25.65 -13.50 13.19
CA ALA A 234 -25.16 -12.12 13.18
C ALA A 234 -23.73 -11.97 13.74
N ALA A 235 -23.40 -12.68 14.83
CA ALA A 235 -22.05 -12.68 15.39
C ALA A 235 -21.03 -13.32 14.43
N LEU A 236 -21.38 -14.45 13.81
CA LEU A 236 -20.53 -15.09 12.81
C LEU A 236 -20.35 -14.20 11.57
N ALA A 237 -21.41 -13.52 11.11
CA ALA A 237 -21.32 -12.57 10.00
C ALA A 237 -20.32 -11.45 10.28
N LEU A 238 -20.35 -10.90 11.50
CA LEU A 238 -19.42 -9.86 11.94
C LEU A 238 -17.97 -10.35 11.98
N ILE A 239 -17.75 -11.56 12.50
CA ILE A 239 -16.42 -12.19 12.51
C ILE A 239 -15.92 -12.44 11.08
N MET A 240 -16.78 -12.94 10.19
CA MET A 240 -16.41 -13.17 8.78
C MET A 240 -16.01 -11.87 8.07
N ALA A 241 -16.66 -10.74 8.37
CA ALA A 241 -16.27 -9.43 7.84
C ALA A 241 -14.86 -9.02 8.31
N GLY A 242 -14.57 -9.19 9.61
CA GLY A 242 -13.24 -8.92 10.16
C GLY A 242 -12.16 -9.82 9.54
N LEU A 243 -12.44 -11.11 9.36
CA LEU A 243 -11.52 -12.05 8.73
C LEU A 243 -11.30 -11.77 7.24
N ALA A 244 -12.35 -11.41 6.51
CA ALA A 244 -12.23 -11.00 5.11
C ALA A 244 -11.26 -9.81 4.98
N ALA A 245 -11.33 -8.85 5.90
CA ALA A 245 -10.42 -7.72 5.93
C ALA A 245 -9.00 -8.09 6.40
N ALA A 246 -8.84 -9.07 7.28
CA ALA A 246 -7.52 -9.52 7.76
C ALA A 246 -6.79 -10.47 6.80
N THR A 247 -7.49 -11.02 5.81
CA THR A 247 -6.92 -11.94 4.81
C THR A 247 -6.62 -11.26 3.48
N SER A 248 -6.99 -9.98 3.31
CA SER A 248 -6.75 -9.24 2.08
C SER A 248 -6.48 -7.75 2.33
N GLY A 249 -5.77 -7.13 1.39
CA GLY A 249 -5.46 -5.70 1.41
C GLY A 249 -4.12 -5.37 2.06
N HIS A 250 -3.51 -4.28 1.57
CA HIS A 250 -2.16 -3.87 1.95
C HIS A 250 -2.01 -3.69 3.47
N ALA A 251 -3.03 -3.21 4.17
CA ALA A 251 -2.95 -3.03 5.62
C ALA A 251 -2.73 -4.34 6.38
N ALA A 252 -3.43 -5.42 6.00
CA ALA A 252 -3.35 -6.70 6.70
C ALA A 252 -2.03 -7.44 6.44
N THR A 253 -1.40 -7.22 5.28
CA THR A 253 -0.12 -7.85 4.90
C THR A 253 1.10 -7.08 5.41
N ALA A 254 0.92 -5.98 6.14
CA ALA A 254 2.01 -5.21 6.73
C ALA A 254 2.72 -5.98 7.85
N ALA A 255 4.05 -5.87 7.92
CA ALA A 255 4.80 -6.31 9.08
C ALA A 255 4.67 -5.27 10.22
N PRO A 256 4.57 -5.70 11.50
CA PRO A 256 4.42 -7.08 11.96
C PRO A 256 2.99 -7.62 11.78
N GLN A 257 2.85 -8.79 11.13
CA GLN A 257 1.53 -9.36 10.77
C GLN A 257 0.67 -9.73 12.00
N LEU A 258 1.31 -10.13 13.10
CA LEU A 258 0.64 -10.44 14.37
C LEU A 258 -0.06 -9.22 14.99
N LEU A 259 0.37 -8.00 14.66
CA LEU A 259 -0.32 -6.78 15.04
C LEU A 259 -1.35 -6.37 13.99
N MET A 260 -0.94 -6.37 12.73
CA MET A 260 -1.70 -5.75 11.65
C MET A 260 -2.94 -6.52 11.25
N ARG A 261 -2.91 -7.86 11.21
CA ARG A 261 -4.11 -8.66 10.91
C ARG A 261 -5.19 -8.50 11.98
N PRO A 262 -4.91 -8.64 13.30
CA PRO A 262 -5.90 -8.35 14.33
C PRO A 262 -6.37 -6.90 14.32
N ALA A 263 -5.46 -5.93 14.15
CA ALA A 263 -5.86 -4.52 14.13
C ALA A 263 -6.84 -4.23 12.99
N VAL A 264 -6.58 -4.73 11.77
CA VAL A 264 -7.49 -4.56 10.62
C VAL A 264 -8.82 -5.27 10.85
N ALA A 265 -8.82 -6.51 11.35
CA ALA A 265 -10.06 -7.24 11.68
C ALA A 265 -10.91 -6.48 12.70
N LEU A 266 -10.29 -6.07 13.82
CA LEU A 266 -10.95 -5.36 14.91
C LEU A 266 -11.48 -4.00 14.46
N HIS A 267 -10.75 -3.29 13.60
CA HIS A 267 -11.18 -2.02 13.03
C HIS A 267 -12.45 -2.20 12.18
N VAL A 268 -12.49 -3.20 11.31
CA VAL A 268 -13.65 -3.48 10.46
C VAL A 268 -14.84 -3.99 11.28
N ILE A 269 -14.61 -4.84 12.27
CA ILE A 269 -15.66 -5.31 13.21
C ILE A 269 -16.28 -4.12 13.96
N ALA A 270 -15.44 -3.23 14.50
CA ALA A 270 -15.92 -2.05 15.22
C ALA A 270 -16.66 -1.07 14.30
N ALA A 271 -16.15 -0.85 13.09
CA ALA A 271 -16.81 -0.01 12.09
C ALA A 271 -18.15 -0.58 11.65
N ALA A 272 -18.25 -1.89 11.40
CA ALA A 272 -19.49 -2.56 11.04
C ALA A 272 -20.52 -2.46 12.16
N PHE A 273 -20.11 -2.70 13.41
CA PHE A 273 -21.00 -2.54 14.57
C PHE A 273 -21.53 -1.11 14.70
N TRP A 274 -20.65 -0.10 14.58
CA TRP A 274 -21.03 1.31 14.75
C TRP A 274 -21.87 1.82 13.57
N ILE A 275 -21.29 1.83 12.37
CA ILE A 275 -21.91 2.43 11.17
C ILE A 275 -23.16 1.64 10.77
N GLY A 276 -23.11 0.31 10.87
CA GLY A 276 -24.23 -0.54 10.46
C GLY A 276 -25.47 -0.43 11.35
N ALA A 277 -25.34 0.10 12.57
CA ALA A 277 -26.46 0.34 13.46
C ALA A 277 -27.24 1.63 13.13
N LEU A 278 -26.66 2.58 12.38
CA LEU A 278 -27.23 3.93 12.20
C LEU A 278 -28.60 3.92 11.50
N VAL A 279 -28.72 3.21 10.37
CA VAL A 279 -29.99 3.15 9.61
C VAL A 279 -31.08 2.38 10.38
N PRO A 280 -30.79 1.21 10.99
CA PRO A 280 -31.74 0.56 11.90
C PRO A 280 -32.16 1.42 13.09
N LEU A 281 -31.23 2.14 13.74
CA LEU A 281 -31.55 3.07 14.83
C LEU A 281 -32.50 4.17 14.39
N LEU A 282 -32.31 4.72 13.18
CA LEU A 282 -33.21 5.71 12.60
C LEU A 282 -34.64 5.16 12.45
N ALA A 283 -34.75 3.90 11.99
CA ALA A 283 -36.03 3.21 11.81
C ALA A 283 -36.69 2.85 13.14
N ASP A 284 -35.92 2.45 14.15
CA ASP A 284 -36.42 2.13 15.48
C ASP A 284 -36.93 3.37 16.20
N LEU A 285 -36.20 4.50 16.12
CA LEU A 285 -36.63 5.76 16.73
C LEU A 285 -37.92 6.30 16.12
N ALA A 286 -38.18 6.02 14.85
CA ALA A 286 -39.46 6.33 14.22
C ALA A 286 -40.63 5.50 14.76
N GLN A 287 -40.35 4.35 15.37
CA GLN A 287 -41.32 3.39 15.91
C GLN A 287 -41.31 3.32 17.45
N GLY A 288 -40.75 4.34 18.13
CA GLY A 288 -40.69 4.38 19.60
C GLY A 288 -39.61 3.49 20.25
N GLY A 289 -38.60 3.07 19.50
CA GLY A 289 -37.54 2.14 19.91
C GLY A 289 -36.47 2.70 20.86
N GLN A 290 -36.86 3.42 21.92
CA GLN A 290 -35.95 4.03 22.90
C GLN A 290 -35.06 2.99 23.63
N GLY A 291 -35.56 1.76 23.81
CA GLY A 291 -34.80 0.67 24.42
C GLY A 291 -33.57 0.24 23.62
N ALA A 292 -33.66 0.25 22.28
CA ALA A 292 -32.53 -0.07 21.41
C ALA A 292 -31.46 1.04 21.47
N LEU A 293 -31.91 2.31 21.47
CA LEU A 293 -31.03 3.47 21.64
C LEU A 293 -30.25 3.41 22.96
N ARG A 294 -30.90 3.05 24.08
CA ARG A 294 -30.24 2.89 25.38
C ARG A 294 -29.14 1.83 25.36
N ARG A 295 -29.46 0.63 24.85
CA ARG A 295 -28.48 -0.48 24.74
C ARG A 295 -27.30 -0.11 23.86
N PHE A 296 -27.57 0.50 22.70
CA PHE A 296 -26.53 1.00 21.81
C PHE A 296 -25.64 2.03 22.50
N SER A 297 -26.24 2.98 23.22
CA SER A 297 -25.53 4.04 23.93
C SER A 297 -24.63 3.51 25.04
N VAL A 298 -24.95 2.37 25.67
CA VAL A 298 -24.08 1.73 26.67
C VAL A 298 -22.84 1.10 26.02
N VAL A 299 -23.00 0.45 24.86
CA VAL A 299 -21.93 -0.34 24.24
C VAL A 299 -20.99 0.53 23.38
N ILE A 300 -21.50 1.57 22.73
CA ILE A 300 -20.77 2.31 21.70
C ILE A 300 -19.42 2.93 22.15
N PRO A 301 -19.22 3.44 23.39
CA PRO A 301 -17.91 3.99 23.78
C PRO A 301 -16.77 2.97 23.71
N TRP A 302 -17.05 1.71 24.07
CA TRP A 302 -16.06 0.63 24.02
C TRP A 302 -15.71 0.24 22.58
N VAL A 303 -16.72 0.23 21.71
CA VAL A 303 -16.54 -0.03 20.27
C VAL A 303 -15.72 1.09 19.63
N LEU A 304 -15.97 2.35 19.99
CA LEU A 304 -15.19 3.48 19.50
C LEU A 304 -13.75 3.46 20.03
N ALA A 305 -13.53 3.09 21.29
CA ALA A 305 -12.18 2.93 21.83
C ALA A 305 -11.39 1.86 21.05
N LEU A 306 -12.01 0.72 20.76
CA LEU A 306 -11.42 -0.33 19.93
C LEU A 306 -11.14 0.15 18.49
N LEU A 307 -12.09 0.86 17.88
CA LEU A 307 -11.95 1.43 16.54
C LEU A 307 -10.77 2.41 16.46
N LEU A 308 -10.63 3.28 17.46
CA LEU A 308 -9.55 4.26 17.55
C LEU A 308 -8.20 3.59 17.78
N ALA A 309 -8.10 2.68 18.75
CA ALA A 309 -6.85 1.98 19.06
C ALA A 309 -6.35 1.17 17.84
N SER A 310 -7.23 0.41 17.20
CA SER A 310 -6.91 -0.31 15.96
C SER A 310 -6.56 0.62 14.80
N GLY A 311 -7.29 1.73 14.64
CA GLY A 311 -7.04 2.72 13.60
C GLY A 311 -5.69 3.41 13.74
N VAL A 312 -5.29 3.76 14.97
CA VAL A 312 -3.98 4.35 15.27
C VAL A 312 -2.86 3.35 14.97
N ALA A 313 -2.99 2.10 15.40
CA ALA A 313 -2.00 1.06 15.10
C ALA A 313 -1.81 0.88 13.58
N ILE A 314 -2.90 0.81 12.82
CA ILE A 314 -2.85 0.70 11.36
C ILE A 314 -2.19 1.95 10.75
N ALA A 315 -2.56 3.15 11.19
CA ALA A 315 -2.03 4.39 10.62
C ALA A 315 -0.51 4.54 10.84
N LEU A 316 -0.02 4.23 12.04
CA LEU A 316 1.40 4.32 12.38
C LEU A 316 2.25 3.41 11.48
N VAL A 317 1.83 2.15 11.32
CA VAL A 317 2.56 1.19 10.48
C VAL A 317 2.47 1.57 8.99
N GLN A 318 1.30 2.01 8.52
CA GLN A 318 1.12 2.32 7.09
C GLN A 318 1.84 3.58 6.64
N LEU A 319 1.95 4.60 7.50
CA LEU A 319 2.65 5.85 7.16
C LEU A 319 4.16 5.69 7.22
N GLY A 320 4.69 4.96 8.22
CA GLY A 320 6.12 4.83 8.47
C GLY A 320 6.76 6.09 9.06
N HIS A 321 6.49 7.28 8.50
CA HIS A 321 7.00 8.56 8.99
C HIS A 321 5.94 9.69 8.95
N PRO A 322 5.96 10.67 9.88
CA PRO A 322 4.93 11.71 9.97
C PRO A 322 4.77 12.56 8.71
N ALA A 323 5.88 12.89 8.03
CA ALA A 323 5.84 13.72 6.83
C ALA A 323 5.02 13.11 5.69
N ALA A 324 4.86 11.77 5.69
CA ALA A 324 4.05 11.08 4.70
C ALA A 324 2.59 11.52 4.71
N LEU A 325 2.11 12.07 5.83
CA LEU A 325 0.73 12.50 6.01
C LEU A 325 0.33 13.63 5.06
N TRP A 326 1.24 14.56 4.74
CA TRP A 326 0.97 15.65 3.79
C TRP A 326 1.70 15.47 2.45
N SER A 327 2.88 14.83 2.45
CA SER A 327 3.66 14.66 1.21
C SER A 327 3.07 13.64 0.25
N THR A 328 2.35 12.62 0.75
CA THR A 328 1.84 11.52 -0.08
C THR A 328 0.34 11.64 -0.37
N ALA A 329 -0.10 11.09 -1.51
CA ALA A 329 -1.53 11.01 -1.84
C ALA A 329 -2.31 10.17 -0.82
N TYR A 330 -1.72 9.06 -0.35
CA TYR A 330 -2.28 8.21 0.70
C TYR A 330 -2.52 8.99 2.00
N GLY A 331 -1.52 9.77 2.43
CA GLY A 331 -1.58 10.62 3.62
C GLY A 331 -2.68 11.68 3.52
N ARG A 332 -2.81 12.34 2.36
CA ARG A 332 -3.88 13.32 2.12
C ARG A 332 -5.28 12.70 2.19
N VAL A 333 -5.47 11.51 1.62
CA VAL A 333 -6.74 10.76 1.76
C VAL A 333 -7.00 10.40 3.23
N LEU A 334 -5.96 9.98 3.97
CA LEU A 334 -6.09 9.71 5.40
C LEU A 334 -6.47 10.97 6.19
N LEU A 335 -5.89 12.13 5.89
CA LEU A 335 -6.26 13.39 6.53
C LEU A 335 -7.74 13.73 6.34
N VAL A 336 -8.26 13.59 5.12
CA VAL A 336 -9.70 13.80 4.84
C VAL A 336 -10.53 12.79 5.65
N LYS A 337 -10.14 11.52 5.68
CA LYS A 337 -10.82 10.50 6.49
C LYS A 337 -10.80 10.86 7.98
N LEU A 338 -9.67 11.31 8.52
CA LEU A 338 -9.53 11.71 9.92
C LEU A 338 -10.40 12.92 10.25
N ALA A 339 -10.48 13.91 9.36
CA ALA A 339 -11.37 15.06 9.53
C ALA A 339 -12.85 14.64 9.55
N LEU A 340 -13.26 13.77 8.62
CA LEU A 340 -14.62 13.23 8.58
C LEU A 340 -14.96 12.40 9.84
N VAL A 341 -14.02 11.57 10.29
CA VAL A 341 -14.19 10.78 11.53
C VAL A 341 -14.23 11.69 12.76
N ALA A 342 -13.41 12.75 12.82
CA ALA A 342 -13.46 13.72 13.90
C ALA A 342 -14.83 14.43 13.96
N LEU A 343 -15.39 14.80 12.80
CA LEU A 343 -16.72 15.38 12.71
C LEU A 343 -17.81 14.37 13.15
N LEU A 344 -17.69 13.11 12.75
CA LEU A 344 -18.59 12.02 13.22
C LEU A 344 -18.52 11.83 14.74
N LEU A 345 -17.31 11.82 15.32
CA LEU A 345 -17.12 11.65 16.76
C LEU A 345 -17.65 12.85 17.54
N LEU A 346 -17.44 14.07 17.02
CA LEU A 346 -18.03 15.28 17.58
C LEU A 346 -19.55 15.15 17.58
N LEU A 347 -20.16 14.86 16.42
CA LEU A 347 -21.61 14.71 16.30
C LEU A 347 -22.15 13.60 17.23
N ALA A 348 -21.47 12.46 17.31
CA ALA A 348 -21.82 11.37 18.22
C ALA A 348 -21.75 11.80 19.69
N ALA A 349 -20.76 12.61 20.07
CA ALA A 349 -20.65 13.18 21.41
C ALA A 349 -21.79 14.18 21.69
N LEU A 350 -22.10 15.09 20.75
CA LEU A 350 -23.23 16.02 20.90
C LEU A 350 -24.56 15.27 21.00
N ASN A 351 -24.73 14.22 20.18
CA ASN A 351 -25.89 13.35 20.21
C ASN A 351 -26.04 12.69 21.58
N ARG A 352 -24.96 12.07 22.08
CA ARG A 352 -24.97 11.41 23.40
C ARG A 352 -25.34 12.35 24.54
N HIS A 353 -24.77 13.55 24.59
CA HIS A 353 -24.92 14.45 25.73
C HIS A 353 -26.21 15.29 25.67
N TRP A 354 -26.74 15.59 24.48
CA TRP A 354 -27.86 16.53 24.33
C TRP A 354 -29.08 15.97 23.59
N LEU A 355 -28.91 15.15 22.56
CA LEU A 355 -30.04 14.69 21.74
C LEU A 355 -30.60 13.34 22.20
N THR A 356 -29.76 12.46 22.74
CA THR A 356 -30.16 11.18 23.33
C THR A 356 -31.11 11.38 24.52
N PRO A 357 -30.82 12.25 25.52
CA PRO A 357 -31.76 12.50 26.61
C PRO A 357 -33.12 13.04 26.13
N ARG A 358 -33.12 13.92 25.12
CA ARG A 358 -34.35 14.48 24.51
C ARG A 358 -35.16 13.43 23.75
N ALA A 359 -34.47 12.51 23.07
CA ALA A 359 -35.12 11.41 22.37
C ALA A 359 -35.77 10.42 23.36
N GLU A 360 -35.11 10.17 24.48
CA GLU A 360 -35.65 9.37 25.58
C GLU A 360 -36.84 10.04 26.28
N SER A 361 -36.85 11.38 26.36
CA SER A 361 -37.99 12.13 26.91
C SER A 361 -39.17 12.30 25.94
N GLY A 362 -39.17 11.59 24.79
CA GLY A 362 -40.30 11.55 23.86
C GLY A 362 -40.18 12.45 22.62
N ASN A 363 -39.07 13.19 22.43
CA ASN A 363 -38.85 14.01 21.22
C ASN A 363 -37.63 13.51 20.40
N PRO A 364 -37.78 12.44 19.60
CA PRO A 364 -36.66 11.84 18.86
C PRO A 364 -36.30 12.58 17.57
N ARG A 365 -37.10 13.56 17.11
CA ARG A 365 -36.93 14.18 15.79
C ARG A 365 -35.54 14.81 15.60
N PRO A 366 -34.98 15.60 16.54
CA PRO A 366 -33.64 16.18 16.38
C PRO A 366 -32.55 15.10 16.26
N LEU A 367 -32.63 14.05 17.08
CA LEU A 367 -31.68 12.94 17.04
C LEU A 367 -31.75 12.19 15.71
N ARG A 368 -32.95 11.97 15.16
CA ARG A 368 -33.13 11.33 13.84
C ARG A 368 -32.46 12.12 12.72
N VAL A 369 -32.58 13.44 12.74
CA VAL A 369 -31.90 14.31 11.74
C VAL A 369 -30.38 14.19 11.90
N ALA A 370 -29.87 14.23 13.13
CA ALA A 370 -28.45 14.08 13.39
C ALA A 370 -27.90 12.72 12.93
N ILE A 371 -28.61 11.61 13.20
CA ILE A 371 -28.25 10.27 12.67
C ILE A 371 -28.26 10.26 11.14
N GLY A 372 -29.19 10.96 10.50
CA GLY A 372 -29.19 11.12 9.04
C GLY A 372 -27.90 11.76 8.52
N VAL A 373 -27.41 12.81 9.21
CA VAL A 373 -26.11 13.42 8.92
C VAL A 373 -24.96 12.45 9.18
N GLU A 374 -25.00 11.68 10.27
CA GLU A 374 -24.00 10.63 10.55
C GLU A 374 -23.93 9.59 9.43
N VAL A 375 -25.07 9.18 8.86
CA VAL A 375 -25.11 8.25 7.71
C VAL A 375 -24.42 8.85 6.49
N VAL A 376 -24.66 10.13 6.18
CA VAL A 376 -23.99 10.80 5.05
C VAL A 376 -22.48 10.88 5.29
N LEU A 377 -22.05 11.27 6.48
CA LEU A 377 -20.62 11.32 6.84
C LEU A 377 -19.97 9.94 6.79
N ALA A 378 -20.67 8.89 7.24
CA ALA A 378 -20.19 7.52 7.16
C ALA A 378 -20.02 7.06 5.70
N LEU A 379 -20.95 7.42 4.80
CA LEU A 379 -20.82 7.16 3.37
C LEU A 379 -19.63 7.91 2.75
N LEU A 380 -19.36 9.16 3.17
CA LEU A 380 -18.17 9.89 2.74
C LEU A 380 -16.88 9.21 3.22
N VAL A 381 -16.83 8.74 4.47
CA VAL A 381 -15.72 7.94 5.00
C VAL A 381 -15.52 6.67 4.15
N ILE A 382 -16.59 5.95 3.82
CA ILE A 382 -16.54 4.78 2.94
C ILE A 382 -15.98 5.14 1.55
N GLY A 383 -16.41 6.28 0.98
CA GLY A 383 -15.88 6.80 -0.28
C GLY A 383 -14.38 7.06 -0.23
N THR A 384 -13.85 7.61 0.88
CA THR A 384 -12.40 7.80 1.05
C THR A 384 -11.64 6.48 1.15
N ILE A 385 -12.20 5.46 1.81
CA ILE A 385 -11.59 4.14 1.92
C ILE A 385 -11.43 3.50 0.53
N ALA A 386 -12.42 3.67 -0.35
CA ALA A 386 -12.36 3.16 -1.71
C ALA A 386 -11.27 3.83 -2.57
N LEU A 387 -10.83 5.06 -2.23
CA LEU A 387 -9.74 5.75 -2.94
C LEU A 387 -8.37 5.13 -2.69
N TRP A 388 -8.16 4.41 -1.58
CA TRP A 388 -6.89 3.74 -1.29
C TRP A 388 -6.50 2.66 -2.30
N GLN A 389 -7.42 2.26 -3.19
CA GLN A 389 -7.10 1.51 -4.40
C GLN A 389 -6.06 2.22 -5.28
N PHE A 390 -6.12 3.55 -5.36
CA PHE A 390 -5.30 4.35 -6.28
C PHE A 390 -4.14 5.06 -5.59
N THR A 391 -4.07 4.99 -4.27
CA THR A 391 -3.03 5.63 -3.47
C THR A 391 -2.39 4.56 -2.59
N PRO A 392 -1.35 3.85 -3.06
CA PRO A 392 -0.68 2.84 -2.25
C PRO A 392 -0.08 3.46 -0.99
N PRO A 393 0.00 2.72 0.14
CA PRO A 393 0.60 3.24 1.35
C PRO A 393 2.10 3.53 1.15
N PRO A 394 2.64 4.60 1.74
CA PRO A 394 4.05 5.03 1.57
C PRO A 394 5.06 3.90 1.79
N ARG A 395 4.84 3.06 2.81
CA ARG A 395 5.75 1.94 3.12
C ARG A 395 5.81 0.84 2.05
N SER A 396 4.84 0.80 1.14
CA SER A 396 4.77 -0.20 0.06
C SER A 396 5.34 0.32 -1.26
N LEU A 397 5.63 1.62 -1.33
CA LEU A 397 6.35 2.18 -2.45
C LEU A 397 7.78 1.64 -2.42
N PRO A 398 8.38 1.32 -3.58
CA PRO A 398 9.78 0.95 -3.64
C PRO A 398 10.60 2.03 -2.94
N GLN A 399 11.22 1.68 -1.82
CA GLN A 399 12.27 2.51 -1.27
C GLN A 399 13.45 2.35 -2.25
N GLY A 400 14.07 3.46 -2.64
CA GLY A 400 15.33 3.39 -3.38
C GLY A 400 16.32 2.48 -2.66
N PRO A 401 17.36 1.97 -3.35
CA PRO A 401 18.36 1.13 -2.69
C PRO A 401 18.79 1.80 -1.38
N PRO A 402 18.87 1.04 -0.27
CA PRO A 402 19.18 1.62 1.03
C PRO A 402 20.40 2.51 0.87
N SER A 403 20.29 3.75 1.29
CA SER A 403 21.34 4.75 1.11
C SER A 403 21.90 5.13 2.47
N THR A 404 23.22 5.14 2.60
CA THR A 404 23.86 5.73 3.78
C THR A 404 24.09 7.20 3.50
N VAL A 405 23.55 8.05 4.37
CA VAL A 405 23.76 9.50 4.33
C VAL A 405 24.73 9.88 5.44
N MET A 406 25.79 10.59 5.08
CA MET A 406 26.81 11.07 6.00
C MET A 406 27.09 12.55 5.78
N GLN A 407 27.34 13.25 6.88
CA GLN A 407 27.69 14.66 6.86
C GLN A 407 29.21 14.78 6.88
N LEU A 408 29.76 15.30 5.79
CA LEU A 408 31.18 15.54 5.61
C LEU A 408 31.49 16.98 6.04
N ASN A 409 32.49 17.18 6.91
CA ASN A 409 32.95 18.52 7.29
C ASN A 409 34.46 18.51 7.51
N GLU A 410 35.20 19.30 6.74
CA GLU A 410 36.64 19.50 6.92
C GLU A 410 37.05 20.88 6.40
N GLY A 411 37.74 21.65 7.25
CA GLY A 411 38.18 23.00 6.90
C GLY A 411 37.02 23.90 6.45
N ALA A 412 37.14 24.45 5.23
CA ALA A 412 36.15 25.32 4.61
C ALA A 412 35.02 24.56 3.88
N LEU A 413 35.13 23.23 3.73
CA LEU A 413 34.20 22.41 2.98
C LEU A 413 33.23 21.70 3.92
N SER A 414 31.94 21.74 3.55
CA SER A 414 30.91 20.88 4.12
C SER A 414 30.02 20.32 3.03
N ALA A 415 29.57 19.08 3.20
CA ALA A 415 28.67 18.43 2.26
C ALA A 415 27.89 17.32 2.94
N ARG A 416 26.78 16.92 2.32
CA ARG A 416 26.07 15.69 2.66
C ARG A 416 26.26 14.68 1.54
N LEU A 417 26.93 13.58 1.84
CA LEU A 417 27.15 12.48 0.91
C LEU A 417 26.12 11.38 1.12
N GLU A 418 25.49 10.97 0.03
CA GLU A 418 24.61 9.81 -0.06
C GLU A 418 25.29 8.71 -0.89
N VAL A 419 25.38 7.51 -0.32
CA VAL A 419 25.95 6.31 -0.97
C VAL A 419 24.86 5.28 -1.18
N SER A 420 24.62 4.84 -2.42
CA SER A 420 23.53 3.92 -2.72
C SER A 420 23.84 2.89 -3.83
N PRO A 421 23.71 1.57 -3.57
CA PRO A 421 23.63 0.95 -2.24
C PRO A 421 25.02 0.97 -1.54
N PRO A 422 25.12 1.05 -0.20
CA PRO A 422 26.38 1.04 0.54
C PRO A 422 26.90 -0.38 0.75
N ARG A 423 27.15 -1.12 -0.35
CA ARG A 423 27.64 -2.51 -0.32
C ARG A 423 28.58 -2.81 -1.50
N VAL A 424 29.32 -3.92 -1.41
CA VAL A 424 30.19 -4.41 -2.50
C VAL A 424 29.44 -4.49 -3.82
N GLY A 425 30.07 -3.98 -4.88
CA GLY A 425 29.50 -3.89 -6.23
C GLY A 425 29.47 -2.45 -6.74
N THR A 426 28.57 -2.18 -7.69
CA THR A 426 28.38 -0.84 -8.23
C THR A 426 27.60 0.03 -7.25
N VAL A 427 28.22 1.13 -6.79
CA VAL A 427 27.63 2.13 -5.89
C VAL A 427 27.47 3.45 -6.61
N THR A 428 26.41 4.19 -6.30
CA THR A 428 26.21 5.57 -6.78
C THR A 428 26.48 6.53 -5.63
N LEU A 429 27.18 7.63 -5.91
CA LEU A 429 27.48 8.69 -4.95
C LEU A 429 26.75 9.98 -5.33
N ARG A 430 26.08 10.61 -4.37
CA ARG A 430 25.46 11.92 -4.55
C ARG A 430 25.85 12.88 -3.44
N LEU A 431 26.36 14.04 -3.80
CA LEU A 431 26.58 15.16 -2.88
C LEU A 431 25.40 16.12 -2.93
N SER A 432 25.00 16.59 -1.76
CA SER A 432 24.01 17.64 -1.57
C SER A 432 24.50 18.59 -0.50
N ASP A 433 24.00 19.82 -0.51
CA ASP A 433 24.45 20.86 0.43
C ASP A 433 25.97 21.03 0.46
N LEU A 434 26.61 20.91 -0.71
CA LEU A 434 28.04 21.15 -0.87
C LEU A 434 28.30 22.66 -0.76
N ARG A 435 29.05 23.03 0.28
CA ARG A 435 29.37 24.42 0.60
C ARG A 435 30.87 24.59 0.75
N LEU A 436 31.34 25.76 0.32
CA LEU A 436 32.68 26.27 0.52
C LEU A 436 32.59 27.61 1.23
N ASP A 437 33.28 27.78 2.36
CA ASP A 437 33.21 28.98 3.21
C ASP A 437 31.75 29.34 3.61
N GLY A 438 30.91 28.32 3.79
CA GLY A 438 29.48 28.45 4.12
C GLY A 438 28.57 28.81 2.93
N GLN A 439 29.13 29.09 1.76
CA GLN A 439 28.38 29.40 0.54
C GLN A 439 28.20 28.16 -0.34
N PRO A 440 27.05 27.97 -1.00
CA PRO A 440 26.83 26.81 -1.88
C PRO A 440 27.80 26.84 -3.06
N VAL A 441 28.43 25.70 -3.33
CA VAL A 441 29.34 25.52 -4.47
C VAL A 441 28.52 25.48 -5.76
N ASN A 442 28.80 26.38 -6.70
CA ASN A 442 28.05 26.48 -7.94
C ASN A 442 28.98 26.76 -9.12
N ASN A 443 28.81 26.04 -10.22
CA ASN A 443 29.64 26.12 -11.43
C ASN A 443 31.14 25.94 -11.17
N MET A 444 31.51 25.19 -10.13
CA MET A 444 32.91 24.86 -9.80
C MET A 444 33.18 23.38 -10.10
N PRO A 445 34.35 23.03 -10.65
CA PRO A 445 34.76 21.65 -10.80
C PRO A 445 34.93 20.96 -9.45
N VAL A 446 34.34 19.79 -9.32
CA VAL A 446 34.41 18.91 -8.16
C VAL A 446 34.97 17.57 -8.58
N GLU A 447 36.03 17.13 -7.91
CA GLU A 447 36.60 15.79 -8.10
C GLU A 447 36.25 14.93 -6.87
N ILE A 448 35.68 13.76 -7.11
CA ILE A 448 35.50 12.73 -6.10
C ILE A 448 36.42 11.57 -6.39
N GLU A 449 37.20 11.18 -5.40
CA GLU A 449 38.12 10.06 -5.43
C GLU A 449 37.74 9.03 -4.36
N LEU A 450 37.67 7.75 -4.75
CA LEU A 450 37.57 6.62 -3.84
C LEU A 450 38.82 5.74 -3.95
N SER A 451 39.37 5.33 -2.81
CA SER A 451 40.51 4.41 -2.76
C SER A 451 40.45 3.50 -1.54
N LYS A 452 41.12 2.35 -1.63
CA LYS A 452 41.36 1.43 -0.51
C LYS A 452 42.85 1.08 -0.44
N PRO A 453 43.69 1.98 0.10
CA PRO A 453 45.15 1.87 -0.01
C PRO A 453 45.73 0.59 0.58
N ALA A 454 45.14 0.08 1.67
CA ALA A 454 45.56 -1.17 2.32
C ALA A 454 45.51 -2.40 1.39
N TYR A 455 44.74 -2.32 0.30
CA TYR A 455 44.57 -3.37 -0.70
C TYR A 455 45.05 -2.94 -2.09
N GLY A 456 45.69 -1.77 -2.21
CA GLY A 456 46.16 -1.25 -3.49
C GLY A 456 45.06 -0.93 -4.50
N LEU A 457 43.83 -0.65 -4.07
CA LEU A 457 42.70 -0.34 -4.96
C LEU A 457 42.46 1.18 -5.08
N GLY A 458 42.15 1.62 -6.30
CA GLY A 458 41.98 3.04 -6.65
C GLY A 458 43.31 3.75 -6.92
N PRO A 459 43.30 5.07 -7.14
CA PRO A 459 42.15 5.95 -7.02
C PRO A 459 41.14 5.79 -8.17
N PHE A 460 39.87 5.60 -7.84
CA PHE A 460 38.76 5.74 -8.78
C PHE A 460 38.27 7.18 -8.72
N ARG A 461 38.32 7.91 -9.84
CA ARG A 461 38.03 9.34 -9.87
C ARG A 461 36.90 9.65 -10.83
N HIS A 462 36.00 10.52 -10.40
CA HIS A 462 35.09 11.23 -11.29
C HIS A 462 35.20 12.73 -11.06
N GLN A 463 35.19 13.48 -12.17
CA GLN A 463 35.18 14.94 -12.15
C GLN A 463 33.85 15.42 -12.71
N ILE A 464 33.14 16.23 -11.93
CA ILE A 464 31.80 16.74 -12.24
C ILE A 464 31.75 18.22 -11.88
N THR A 465 31.00 19.03 -12.62
CA THR A 465 30.75 20.42 -12.24
C THR A 465 29.56 20.48 -11.29
N ALA A 466 29.73 21.10 -10.11
CA ALA A 466 28.63 21.26 -9.17
C ALA A 466 27.59 22.26 -9.68
N ALA A 467 26.31 21.91 -9.52
CA ALA A 467 25.18 22.77 -9.83
C ALA A 467 24.36 22.99 -8.55
N ALA A 468 24.24 24.24 -8.11
CA ALA A 468 23.46 24.64 -6.94
C ALA A 468 23.77 23.84 -5.65
N GLY A 469 25.05 23.57 -5.37
CA GLY A 469 25.46 22.82 -4.18
C GLY A 469 25.15 21.33 -4.22
N SER A 470 24.80 20.76 -5.38
CA SER A 470 24.62 19.33 -5.56
C SER A 470 25.49 18.78 -6.69
N VAL A 471 25.95 17.55 -6.51
CA VAL A 471 26.73 16.79 -7.50
C VAL A 471 26.19 15.37 -7.54
N ASP A 472 25.79 14.90 -8.72
CA ASP A 472 25.66 13.46 -8.97
C ASP A 472 27.02 12.97 -9.45
N ALA A 473 27.70 12.20 -8.60
CA ALA A 473 29.05 11.76 -8.89
C ALA A 473 29.09 10.45 -9.69
N GLY A 474 27.94 9.94 -10.12
CA GLY A 474 27.85 8.74 -10.95
C GLY A 474 28.18 7.45 -10.21
N ARG A 475 28.56 6.43 -10.98
CA ARG A 475 28.71 5.05 -10.49
C ARG A 475 30.17 4.66 -10.29
N PHE A 476 30.48 4.07 -9.14
CA PHE A 476 31.78 3.48 -8.80
C PHE A 476 31.64 1.98 -8.61
N LEU A 477 32.55 1.18 -9.16
CA LEU A 477 32.61 -0.25 -8.87
C LEU A 477 33.56 -0.49 -7.69
N LEU A 478 33.01 -0.88 -6.54
CA LEU A 478 33.77 -1.15 -5.32
C LEU A 478 33.78 -2.66 -5.04
N PRO A 479 34.89 -3.35 -5.35
CA PRO A 479 34.93 -4.82 -5.33
C PRO A 479 35.11 -5.42 -3.92
N LEU A 480 35.37 -4.61 -2.89
CA LEU A 480 35.64 -5.06 -1.52
C LEU A 480 34.81 -4.28 -0.50
N ASP A 481 34.48 -4.93 0.61
CA ASP A 481 33.76 -4.38 1.75
C ASP A 481 34.68 -3.65 2.74
N GLY A 482 34.10 -3.16 3.84
CA GLY A 482 34.74 -2.37 4.87
C GLY A 482 34.96 -0.91 4.47
N TYR A 483 35.91 -0.26 5.13
CA TYR A 483 36.16 1.18 4.94
C TYR A 483 36.92 1.49 3.65
N TRP A 484 36.46 2.51 2.93
CA TRP A 484 37.08 3.13 1.77
C TRP A 484 37.40 4.60 2.09
N VAL A 485 38.54 5.08 1.59
CA VAL A 485 38.95 6.48 1.72
C VAL A 485 38.27 7.28 0.62
N LEU A 486 37.46 8.24 1.02
CA LEU A 486 36.88 9.27 0.17
C LEU A 486 37.78 10.50 0.19
N ARG A 487 38.04 11.07 -0.98
CA ARG A 487 38.54 12.44 -1.10
C ARG A 487 37.65 13.24 -2.01
N LEU A 488 37.29 14.42 -1.54
CA LEU A 488 36.50 15.40 -2.26
C LEU A 488 37.38 16.63 -2.48
N LYS A 489 37.54 17.06 -3.72
CA LYS A 489 38.26 18.30 -4.05
C LYS A 489 37.33 19.25 -4.77
N VAL A 490 37.34 20.50 -4.34
CA VAL A 490 36.64 21.60 -5.01
C VAL A 490 37.67 22.58 -5.53
N LEU A 491 37.70 22.77 -6.84
CA LEU A 491 38.55 23.78 -7.48
C LEU A 491 37.81 25.13 -7.44
N ALA A 492 38.17 25.97 -6.47
CA ALA A 492 37.55 27.29 -6.28
C ALA A 492 38.09 28.34 -7.25
N SER A 493 39.37 28.25 -7.62
CA SER A 493 40.05 29.08 -8.63
C SER A 493 41.33 28.40 -9.10
N ASP A 494 42.00 28.94 -10.13
CA ASP A 494 43.27 28.44 -10.66
C ASP A 494 44.39 28.31 -9.59
N PHE A 495 44.26 29.03 -8.47
CA PHE A 495 45.24 29.04 -7.38
C PHE A 495 44.69 28.53 -6.05
N ARG A 496 43.43 28.06 -5.99
CA ARG A 496 42.79 27.58 -4.76
C ARG A 496 42.03 26.28 -4.99
N VAL A 497 42.53 25.21 -4.38
CA VAL A 497 41.86 23.91 -4.27
C VAL A 497 41.62 23.64 -2.80
N GLU A 498 40.38 23.28 -2.47
CA GLU A 498 40.01 22.86 -1.13
C GLU A 498 39.74 21.35 -1.16
N GLU A 499 40.24 20.64 -0.17
CA GLU A 499 40.15 19.18 -0.10
C GLU A 499 39.52 18.76 1.23
N LEU A 500 38.65 17.76 1.15
CA LEU A 500 38.05 17.06 2.28
C LEU A 500 38.31 15.56 2.13
N ARG A 501 38.62 14.89 3.24
CA ARG A 501 38.88 13.46 3.33
C ARG A 501 38.03 12.83 4.41
N ASP A 502 37.42 11.70 4.09
CA ASP A 502 36.65 10.94 5.08
C ASP A 502 36.68 9.43 4.75
N LEU A 503 36.08 8.63 5.62
CA LEU A 503 35.89 7.19 5.43
C LEU A 503 34.44 6.88 5.13
N ILE A 504 34.21 6.07 4.08
CA ILE A 504 32.91 5.48 3.81
C ILE A 504 32.95 3.99 4.12
N GLU A 505 31.92 3.48 4.80
CA GLU A 505 31.78 2.06 5.09
C GLU A 505 30.93 1.39 3.99
N ILE A 506 31.47 0.32 3.40
CA ILE A 506 30.81 -0.50 2.38
C ILE A 506 30.55 -1.88 2.99
N ALA A 507 29.28 -2.28 3.07
CA ALA A 507 28.92 -3.59 3.61
C ALA A 507 29.32 -4.74 2.65
N PRO A 508 29.47 -5.99 3.15
CA PRO A 508 29.68 -7.17 2.32
C PRO A 508 28.64 -7.34 1.21
N ALA A 509 29.03 -8.05 0.13
CA ALA A 509 28.08 -8.57 -0.85
C ALA A 509 27.06 -9.47 -0.13
N ARG A 510 25.80 -9.43 -0.57
CA ARG A 510 24.75 -10.28 0.00
C ARG A 510 24.85 -11.72 -0.46
#